data_AF-A0A561W1V2-F1
#
_entry.id   AF-A0A561W1V2-F1
#
_cell.length_a   1.000
_cell.length_b   1.000
_cell.length_c   1.000
_cell.angle_alpha   90.00
_cell.angle_beta   90.00
_cell.angle_gamma   90.00
#
_symmetry.space_group_name_H-M   'P 1'
#
loop_
_entity.id
_entity.type
_entity.pdbx_description
1 polymer ?
#
loop_
_entity_poly.entity_id
_entity_poly.type
_entity_poly.pdbx_seq_one_letter_code
_entity_poly.pdbx_strand_id
1 'polypeptide(L)'
;MGTGLNDRARFRRDHTAKLFEQRSAAYAGYGRAIKACYQLSNRIAAGRGLHAQTPSLSPEDGLPQLEAAAAQRERDWEHVLLLGDPATVEAARTWHRSVWLMEWYAHGWIEDADADGWERAVADASRARTDFYAAARQSLNIPDARLTDGVWPVEWMMRRKPATAADVASPRGH
;
A
#
# COMPACT_ATOMS: atom_id res chain seq x y z
N MET A 1 1.22 -54.28 4.54
CA MET A 1 1.23 -53.29 5.64
C MET A 1 2.16 -52.13 5.27
N GLY A 2 1.63 -51.03 4.73
CA GLY A 2 2.45 -49.89 4.26
C GLY A 2 1.65 -48.58 4.06
N THR A 3 0.51 -48.44 4.72
CA THR A 3 -0.46 -47.36 4.48
C THR A 3 -0.27 -46.15 5.41
N GLY A 4 0.14 -46.34 6.67
CA GLY A 4 0.19 -45.24 7.66
C GLY A 4 1.29 -44.18 7.45
N LEU A 5 2.43 -44.53 6.85
CA LEU A 5 3.53 -43.58 6.60
C LEU A 5 3.24 -42.69 5.38
N ASN A 6 2.70 -43.27 4.31
CA ASN A 6 2.30 -42.53 3.11
C ASN A 6 1.15 -41.56 3.41
N ASP A 7 0.21 -41.95 4.27
CA ASP A 7 -0.92 -41.11 4.64
C ASP A 7 -0.50 -39.89 5.47
N ARG A 8 0.43 -40.07 6.42
CA ARG A 8 1.03 -38.95 7.18
C ARG A 8 1.84 -37.99 6.30
N ALA A 9 2.59 -38.52 5.33
CA ALA A 9 3.36 -37.71 4.40
C ALA A 9 2.46 -36.90 3.45
N ARG A 10 1.32 -37.47 3.02
CA ARG A 10 0.29 -36.74 2.27
C ARG A 10 -0.36 -35.66 3.15
N PHE A 11 -0.84 -36.02 4.34
CA PHE A 11 -1.48 -35.07 5.26
C PHE A 11 -0.60 -33.85 5.57
N ARG A 12 0.69 -34.04 5.84
CA ARG A 12 1.63 -32.94 6.07
C ARG A 12 1.80 -32.02 4.86
N ARG A 13 1.87 -32.58 3.65
CA ARG A 13 1.98 -31.78 2.42
C ARG A 13 0.72 -30.95 2.19
N ASP A 14 -0.45 -31.57 2.34
CA ASP A 14 -1.73 -30.90 2.16
C ASP A 14 -1.94 -29.78 3.19
N HIS A 15 -1.56 -30.03 4.45
CA HIS A 15 -1.59 -29.02 5.50
C HIS A 15 -0.63 -27.85 5.21
N THR A 16 0.58 -28.14 4.74
CA THR A 16 1.57 -27.11 4.37
C THR A 16 1.08 -26.27 3.20
N ALA A 17 0.48 -26.90 2.19
CA ALA A 17 -0.09 -26.20 1.03
C ALA A 17 -1.25 -25.27 1.44
N LYS A 18 -2.14 -25.72 2.31
CA LYS A 18 -3.25 -24.90 2.82
C LYS A 18 -2.75 -23.69 3.62
N LEU A 19 -1.77 -23.89 4.49
CA LEU A 19 -1.17 -22.78 5.23
C LEU A 19 -0.49 -21.77 4.31
N PHE A 20 0.21 -22.24 3.27
CA PHE A 20 0.79 -21.38 2.25
C PHE A 20 -0.28 -20.53 1.56
N GLU A 21 -1.36 -21.15 1.10
CA GLU A 21 -2.47 -20.45 0.41
C GLU A 21 -3.13 -19.40 1.32
N GLN A 22 -3.45 -19.77 2.56
CA GLN A 22 -4.05 -18.87 3.55
C GLN A 22 -3.13 -17.69 3.87
N ARG A 23 -1.84 -17.93 4.06
CA ARG A 23 -0.85 -16.88 4.32
C ARG A 23 -0.70 -15.95 3.11
N SER A 24 -0.60 -16.51 1.91
CA SER A 24 -0.53 -15.73 0.66
C SER A 24 -1.76 -14.84 0.50
N ALA A 25 -2.95 -15.37 0.77
CA ALA A 25 -4.20 -14.61 0.72
C ALA A 25 -4.24 -13.49 1.76
N ALA A 26 -3.78 -13.75 2.99
CA ALA A 26 -3.70 -12.75 4.05
C ALA A 26 -2.78 -11.59 3.66
N TYR A 27 -1.57 -11.88 3.17
CA TYR A 27 -0.62 -10.84 2.76
C TYR A 27 -1.13 -10.02 1.56
N ALA A 28 -1.74 -10.67 0.57
CA ALA A 28 -2.29 -9.98 -0.59
C ALA A 28 -3.52 -9.12 -0.23
N GLY A 29 -4.40 -9.61 0.64
CA GLY A 29 -5.54 -8.88 1.17
C GLY A 29 -5.11 -7.62 1.91
N TYR A 30 -4.21 -7.78 2.88
CA TYR A 30 -3.67 -6.68 3.67
C TYR A 30 -2.95 -5.63 2.82
N GLY A 31 -2.09 -6.07 1.89
CA GLY A 31 -1.38 -5.14 1.01
C GLY A 31 -2.31 -4.30 0.13
N ARG A 32 -3.43 -4.88 -0.32
CA ARG A 32 -4.48 -4.15 -1.05
C ARG A 32 -5.20 -3.14 -0.14
N ALA A 33 -5.52 -3.51 1.10
CA ALA A 33 -6.20 -2.62 2.04
C ALA A 33 -5.33 -1.42 2.44
N ILE A 34 -4.05 -1.62 2.77
CA ILE A 34 -3.13 -0.51 3.01
C ILE A 34 -2.98 0.37 1.76
N LYS A 35 -2.86 -0.23 0.56
CA LYS A 35 -2.73 0.55 -0.68
C LYS A 35 -3.93 1.46 -0.92
N ALA A 36 -5.14 1.04 -0.54
CA ALA A 36 -6.33 1.90 -0.60
C ALA A 36 -6.20 3.11 0.35
N CYS A 37 -5.78 2.89 1.60
CA CYS A 37 -5.52 3.96 2.57
C CYS A 37 -4.45 4.94 2.06
N TYR A 38 -3.34 4.41 1.52
CA TYR A 38 -2.27 5.19 0.91
C TYR A 38 -2.77 6.06 -0.25
N GLN A 39 -3.56 5.49 -1.18
CA GLN A 39 -4.07 6.22 -2.34
C GLN A 39 -5.05 7.32 -1.95
N LEU A 40 -5.97 7.04 -1.03
CA LEU A 40 -6.92 8.04 -0.53
C LEU A 40 -6.20 9.18 0.20
N SER A 41 -5.22 8.84 1.05
CA SER A 41 -4.40 9.84 1.74
C SER A 41 -3.68 10.76 0.76
N ASN A 42 -3.10 10.22 -0.33
CA ASN A 42 -2.47 11.05 -1.38
C ASN A 42 -3.45 12.02 -2.06
N ARG A 43 -4.67 11.57 -2.38
CA ARG A 43 -5.67 12.41 -3.04
C ARG A 43 -6.19 13.51 -2.12
N ILE A 44 -6.39 13.20 -0.83
CA ILE A 44 -6.84 14.17 0.17
C ILE A 44 -5.73 15.19 0.47
N ALA A 45 -4.48 14.73 0.62
CA ALA A 45 -3.32 15.59 0.78
C ALA A 45 -3.15 16.54 -0.42
N ALA A 46 -3.41 16.07 -1.64
CA ALA A 46 -3.47 16.93 -2.82
C ALA A 46 -4.58 17.98 -2.76
N GLY A 47 -5.77 17.63 -2.27
CA GLY A 47 -6.85 18.59 -2.01
C GLY A 47 -6.52 19.63 -0.94
N ARG A 48 -5.59 19.32 -0.04
CA ARG A 48 -5.04 20.24 0.98
C ARG A 48 -3.83 21.05 0.50
N GLY A 49 -3.39 20.86 -0.74
CA GLY A 49 -2.22 21.57 -1.29
C GLY A 49 -0.86 21.01 -0.86
N LEU A 50 -0.82 19.84 -0.20
CA LEU A 50 0.43 19.18 0.22
C LEU A 50 1.08 18.37 -0.91
N HIS A 51 0.35 18.07 -1.98
CA HIS A 51 0.82 17.21 -3.06
C HIS A 51 0.23 17.58 -4.43
N ALA A 52 1.06 18.02 -5.38
CA ALA A 52 0.58 18.54 -6.66
C ALA A 52 0.38 17.49 -7.77
N GLN A 53 0.89 16.27 -7.60
CA GLN A 53 1.01 15.29 -8.71
C GLN A 53 -0.14 14.28 -8.80
N THR A 54 -1.10 14.31 -7.87
CA THR A 54 -2.23 13.38 -7.81
C THR A 54 -3.56 14.12 -7.97
N PRO A 55 -4.56 13.58 -8.69
CA PRO A 55 -5.89 14.17 -8.72
C PRO A 55 -6.45 14.37 -7.31
N SER A 56 -6.77 15.61 -6.98
CA SER A 56 -7.24 15.97 -5.65
C SER A 56 -8.59 15.35 -5.32
N LEU A 57 -8.83 15.16 -4.03
CA LEU A 57 -10.12 14.84 -3.44
C LEU A 57 -10.31 15.77 -2.24
N SER A 58 -11.50 16.36 -2.11
CA SER A 58 -11.80 17.20 -0.96
C SER A 58 -11.76 16.36 0.33
N PRO A 59 -11.40 16.93 1.50
CA PRO A 59 -11.52 16.21 2.76
C PRO A 59 -12.96 15.73 3.06
N GLU A 60 -13.97 16.52 2.68
CA GLU A 60 -15.39 16.18 2.86
C GLU A 60 -15.77 14.89 2.13
N ASP A 61 -15.37 14.74 0.86
CA ASP A 61 -15.67 13.54 0.07
C ASP A 61 -14.72 12.38 0.39
N GLY A 62 -13.49 12.69 0.80
CA GLY A 62 -12.40 11.72 0.93
C GLY A 62 -12.32 11.02 2.27
N LEU A 63 -12.55 11.73 3.37
CA LEU A 63 -12.39 11.15 4.71
C LEU A 63 -13.36 9.97 4.98
N PRO A 64 -14.65 10.00 4.58
CA PRO A 64 -15.52 8.83 4.74
C PRO A 64 -15.02 7.59 3.98
N GLN A 65 -14.42 7.81 2.80
CA GLN A 65 -13.81 6.71 2.02
C GLN A 65 -12.54 6.19 2.71
N LEU A 66 -11.75 7.09 3.29
CA LEU A 66 -10.54 6.73 4.03
C LEU A 66 -10.87 5.90 5.27
N GLU A 67 -11.89 6.27 6.02
CA GLU A 67 -12.38 5.52 7.19
C GLU A 67 -12.85 4.12 6.79
N ALA A 68 -13.61 4.00 5.70
CA ALA A 68 -14.04 2.69 5.18
C ALA A 68 -12.84 1.81 4.78
N ALA A 69 -11.82 2.40 4.14
CA ALA A 69 -10.58 1.71 3.79
C ALA A 69 -9.77 1.31 5.03
N ALA A 70 -9.69 2.17 6.04
CA ALA A 70 -9.02 1.90 7.31
C ALA A 70 -9.69 0.76 8.07
N ALA A 71 -11.02 0.72 8.12
CA ALA A 71 -11.76 -0.40 8.71
C ALA A 71 -11.50 -1.73 7.97
N GLN A 72 -11.33 -1.70 6.65
CA GLN A 72 -10.92 -2.89 5.88
C GLN A 72 -9.48 -3.30 6.21
N ARG A 73 -8.55 -2.33 6.31
CA ARG A 73 -7.17 -2.57 6.72
C ARG A 73 -7.10 -3.24 8.09
N GLU A 74 -7.91 -2.81 9.06
CA GLU A 74 -7.96 -3.41 10.39
C GLU A 74 -8.43 -4.87 10.36
N ARG A 75 -9.46 -5.19 9.56
CA ARG A 75 -9.90 -6.59 9.40
C ARG A 75 -8.81 -7.46 8.78
N ASP A 76 -8.16 -6.98 7.72
CA ASP A 76 -7.10 -7.74 7.05
C ASP A 76 -5.82 -7.83 7.90
N TRP A 77 -5.60 -6.87 8.81
CA TRP A 77 -4.48 -6.89 9.75
C TRP A 77 -4.54 -8.07 10.72
N GLU A 78 -5.72 -8.39 11.24
CA GLU A 78 -5.92 -9.56 12.12
C GLU A 78 -5.50 -10.87 11.44
N HIS A 79 -5.75 -10.99 10.13
CA HIS A 79 -5.31 -12.17 9.36
C HIS A 79 -3.79 -12.26 9.27
N VAL A 80 -3.09 -11.13 9.14
CA VAL A 80 -1.63 -11.08 9.14
C VAL A 80 -1.06 -11.45 10.51
N LEU A 81 -1.68 -10.97 11.60
CA LEU A 81 -1.28 -11.34 12.96
C LEU A 81 -1.41 -12.85 13.23
N LEU A 82 -2.46 -13.49 12.70
CA LEU A 82 -2.73 -14.91 12.93
C LEU A 82 -1.85 -15.84 12.07
N LEU A 83 -1.58 -15.47 10.83
CA LEU A 83 -0.98 -16.37 9.83
C LEU A 83 0.47 -16.00 9.48
N GLY A 84 0.89 -14.78 9.80
CA GLY A 84 2.20 -14.28 9.46
C GLY A 84 3.31 -14.83 10.35
N ASP A 85 4.50 -15.02 9.79
CA ASP A 85 5.70 -15.19 10.60
C ASP A 85 6.12 -13.85 11.24
N PRO A 86 6.92 -13.87 12.33
CA PRO A 86 7.28 -12.66 13.06
C PRO A 86 7.94 -11.56 12.21
N ALA A 87 8.80 -11.92 11.24
CA ALA A 87 9.50 -10.92 10.44
C ALA A 87 8.53 -10.19 9.49
N THR A 88 7.61 -10.93 8.87
CA THR A 88 6.58 -10.32 8.02
C THR A 88 5.61 -9.47 8.83
N VAL A 89 5.23 -9.89 10.03
CA VAL A 89 4.35 -9.11 10.94
C VAL A 89 5.00 -7.77 11.33
N GLU A 90 6.29 -7.77 11.66
CA GLU A 90 6.99 -6.52 12.01
C GLU A 90 7.18 -5.57 10.81
N ALA A 91 7.49 -6.11 9.63
CA ALA A 91 7.55 -5.31 8.41
C ALA A 91 6.17 -4.71 8.07
N ALA A 92 5.10 -5.51 8.18
CA ALA A 92 3.73 -5.06 7.99
C ALA A 92 3.34 -3.96 9.00
N ARG A 93 3.71 -4.12 10.28
CA ARG A 93 3.48 -3.12 11.33
C ARG A 93 4.18 -1.80 11.03
N THR A 94 5.40 -1.86 10.50
CA THR A 94 6.14 -0.67 10.06
C THR A 94 5.38 0.03 8.92
N TRP A 95 4.96 -0.71 7.91
CA TRP A 95 4.17 -0.16 6.80
C TRP A 95 2.83 0.44 7.27
N HIS A 96 2.14 -0.23 8.18
CA HIS A 96 0.93 0.26 8.83
C HIS A 96 1.17 1.65 9.43
N ARG A 97 2.17 1.79 10.30
CA ARG A 97 2.46 3.05 11.00
C ARG A 97 2.81 4.17 10.02
N SER A 98 3.61 3.89 8.99
CA SER A 98 3.98 4.89 7.99
C SER A 98 2.76 5.39 7.20
N VAL A 99 1.84 4.50 6.83
CA VAL A 99 0.59 4.92 6.14
C VAL A 99 -0.37 5.60 7.10
N TRP A 100 -0.42 5.19 8.37
CA TRP A 100 -1.24 5.88 9.37
C TRP A 100 -0.78 7.32 9.61
N LEU A 101 0.52 7.59 9.55
CA LEU A 101 1.02 8.98 9.55
C LEU A 101 0.49 9.76 8.34
N MET A 102 0.43 9.15 7.14
CA MET A 102 -0.17 9.81 5.97
C MET A 102 -1.67 10.07 6.17
N GLU A 103 -2.38 9.19 6.87
CA GLU A 103 -3.78 9.42 7.25
C GLU A 103 -3.91 10.65 8.15
N TRP A 104 -3.00 10.86 9.10
CA TRP A 104 -3.02 12.05 9.96
C TRP A 104 -2.85 13.35 9.16
N TYR A 105 -1.97 13.36 8.15
CA TYR A 105 -1.87 14.48 7.20
C TYR A 105 -3.19 14.67 6.43
N ALA A 106 -3.82 13.59 5.96
CA ALA A 106 -5.09 13.65 5.24
C ALA A 106 -6.24 14.19 6.11
N HIS A 107 -6.28 13.80 7.39
CA HIS A 107 -7.22 14.34 8.38
C HIS A 107 -6.90 15.80 8.74
N GLY A 108 -5.67 16.27 8.52
CA GLY A 108 -5.22 17.60 8.92
C GLY A 108 -4.93 17.70 10.42
N TRP A 109 -4.53 16.59 11.04
CA TRP A 109 -4.18 16.54 12.47
C TRP A 109 -2.74 16.94 12.76
N ILE A 110 -1.93 17.15 11.72
CA ILE A 110 -0.57 17.67 11.84
C ILE A 110 -0.64 19.19 11.72
N GLU A 111 -0.36 19.91 12.81
CA GLU A 111 -0.48 21.37 12.89
C GLU A 111 0.50 22.08 11.92
N ASP A 112 1.76 21.63 11.89
CA ASP A 112 2.81 22.17 11.01
C ASP A 112 2.97 21.35 9.73
N ALA A 113 1.84 20.93 9.13
CA ALA A 113 1.87 20.13 7.91
C ALA A 113 2.42 20.93 6.72
N ASP A 114 3.52 20.46 6.15
CA ASP A 114 4.14 21.02 4.96
C ASP A 114 4.39 19.95 3.87
N ALA A 115 4.75 20.42 2.67
CA ALA A 115 5.04 19.55 1.53
C ALA A 115 6.23 18.63 1.81
N ASP A 116 7.28 19.12 2.46
CA ASP A 116 8.48 18.35 2.75
C ASP A 116 8.20 17.21 3.76
N GLY A 117 7.40 17.47 4.78
CA GLY A 117 6.94 16.49 5.77
C GLY A 117 6.05 15.42 5.14
N TRP A 118 5.16 15.84 4.24
CA TRP A 118 4.37 14.93 3.44
C TRP A 118 5.24 14.03 2.54
N GLU A 119 6.21 14.60 1.81
CA GLU A 119 7.12 13.84 0.95
C GLU A 119 7.95 12.81 1.73
N ARG A 120 8.42 13.17 2.94
CA ARG A 120 9.09 12.23 3.85
C ARG A 120 8.17 11.07 4.24
N ALA A 121 6.93 11.35 4.64
CA ALA A 121 5.96 10.33 5.01
C ALA A 121 5.64 9.36 3.84
N VAL A 122 5.50 9.89 2.63
CA VAL A 122 5.32 9.09 1.40
C VAL A 122 6.52 8.20 1.12
N ALA A 123 7.74 8.74 1.27
CA ALA A 123 8.98 7.98 1.06
C ALA A 123 9.15 6.87 2.10
N ASP A 124 8.83 7.13 3.37
CA ASP A 124 8.84 6.13 4.45
C ASP A 124 7.83 5.01 4.19
N ALA A 125 6.59 5.35 3.82
CA ALA A 125 5.57 4.36 3.48
C ALA A 125 5.97 3.52 2.26
N SER A 126 6.66 4.11 1.28
CA SER A 126 7.13 3.40 0.09
C SER A 126 8.26 2.41 0.43
N ARG A 127 9.23 2.80 1.28
CA ARG A 127 10.26 1.89 1.78
C ARG A 127 9.67 0.74 2.59
N ALA A 128 8.80 1.05 3.55
CA ALA A 128 8.17 0.04 4.40
C ALA A 128 7.31 -0.95 3.59
N ARG A 129 6.68 -0.51 2.50
CA ARG A 129 6.00 -1.39 1.54
C ARG A 129 6.96 -2.40 0.93
N THR A 130 8.11 -1.94 0.44
CA THR A 130 9.13 -2.80 -0.16
C THR A 130 9.61 -3.84 0.84
N ASP A 131 9.87 -3.43 2.07
CA ASP A 131 10.31 -4.33 3.15
C ASP A 131 9.23 -5.38 3.49
N PHE A 132 7.96 -4.97 3.56
CA PHE A 132 6.85 -5.90 3.76
C PHE A 132 6.77 -6.96 2.66
N TYR A 133 6.85 -6.57 1.38
CA TYR A 133 6.79 -7.53 0.28
C TYR A 133 8.02 -8.42 0.23
N ALA A 134 9.20 -7.93 0.60
CA ALA A 134 10.40 -8.75 0.71
C ALA A 134 10.23 -9.84 1.79
N ALA A 135 9.80 -9.44 3.00
CA ALA A 135 9.53 -10.37 4.10
C ALA A 135 8.42 -11.38 3.74
N ALA A 136 7.32 -10.93 3.14
CA ALA A 136 6.22 -11.78 2.71
C ALA A 136 6.66 -12.83 1.67
N ARG A 137 7.50 -12.44 0.68
CA ARG A 137 8.05 -13.37 -0.31
C ARG A 137 8.94 -14.42 0.34
N GLN A 138 9.81 -13.98 1.26
CA GLN A 138 10.67 -14.88 2.03
C GLN A 138 9.84 -15.87 2.86
N SER A 139 8.79 -15.41 3.55
CA SER A 139 7.88 -16.24 4.33
C SER A 139 7.16 -17.31 3.50
N LEU A 140 6.87 -16.98 2.24
CA LEU A 140 6.24 -17.87 1.27
C LEU A 140 7.27 -18.74 0.51
N ASN A 141 8.57 -18.66 0.83
CA ASN A 141 9.64 -19.34 0.10
C ASN A 141 9.62 -19.04 -1.42
N ILE A 142 9.17 -17.84 -1.79
CA ILE A 142 9.22 -17.37 -3.17
C ILE A 142 10.64 -16.89 -3.43
N PRO A 143 11.34 -17.40 -4.47
CA PRO A 143 12.71 -17.00 -4.77
C PRO A 143 12.90 -15.49 -4.83
N ASP A 144 14.00 -15.01 -4.26
CA ASP A 144 14.36 -13.59 -4.30
C ASP A 144 14.86 -13.20 -5.69
N ALA A 145 13.92 -12.97 -6.60
CA ALA A 145 14.15 -12.03 -7.67
C ALA A 145 13.83 -10.66 -7.05
N ARG A 146 14.85 -9.83 -6.81
CA ARG A 146 14.62 -8.41 -6.53
C ARG A 146 13.60 -7.93 -7.56
N LEU A 147 12.44 -7.49 -7.08
CA LEU A 147 11.59 -6.66 -7.92
C LEU A 147 12.47 -5.46 -8.23
N THR A 148 13.07 -5.42 -9.43
CA THR A 148 13.63 -4.19 -9.93
C THR A 148 12.46 -3.23 -9.89
N ASP A 149 12.54 -2.22 -9.02
CA ASP A 149 11.69 -1.06 -9.11
C ASP A 149 11.94 -0.51 -10.51
N GLY A 150 11.14 -0.94 -11.48
CA GLY A 150 11.24 -0.44 -12.84
C GLY A 150 11.17 1.07 -12.73
N VAL A 151 12.15 1.76 -13.33
CA VAL A 151 12.31 3.21 -13.18
C VAL A 151 10.98 3.87 -13.50
N TRP A 152 10.29 4.28 -12.44
CA TRP A 152 9.01 4.95 -12.48
C TRP A 152 9.23 6.32 -11.83
N PRO A 153 8.90 7.42 -12.52
CA PRO A 153 8.18 7.49 -13.79
C PRO A 153 9.06 7.11 -15.00
N VAL A 154 8.45 6.39 -15.93
CA VAL A 154 8.99 6.15 -17.28
C VAL A 154 9.02 7.46 -18.08
N GLU A 155 9.97 7.58 -19.02
CA GLU A 155 10.29 8.83 -19.74
C GLU A 155 9.08 9.52 -20.41
N TRP A 156 8.07 8.76 -20.87
CA TRP A 156 6.86 9.33 -21.46
C TRP A 156 5.94 10.01 -20.43
N MET A 157 6.01 9.62 -19.15
CA MET A 157 5.24 10.22 -18.06
C MET A 157 5.81 11.59 -17.67
N MET A 158 7.13 11.78 -17.78
CA MET A 158 7.80 13.07 -17.59
C MET A 158 7.54 14.07 -18.73
N ARG A 159 7.08 13.59 -19.89
CA ARG A 159 6.77 14.42 -21.06
C ARG A 159 5.43 15.17 -20.97
N ARG A 160 4.62 14.93 -19.94
CA ARG A 160 3.34 15.62 -19.76
C ARG A 160 3.58 16.98 -19.08
N LYS A 161 3.66 18.05 -19.88
CA LYS A 161 3.59 19.44 -19.39
C LYS A 161 2.31 19.61 -18.56
N PRO A 162 2.32 20.28 -17.39
CA PRO A 162 1.07 20.74 -16.80
C PRO A 162 0.39 21.68 -17.80
N ALA A 163 -0.89 21.46 -18.08
CA ALA A 163 -1.68 22.41 -18.86
C ALA A 163 -1.65 23.75 -18.12
N THR A 164 -0.94 24.72 -18.68
CA THR A 164 -0.93 26.08 -18.14
C THR A 164 -2.26 26.74 -18.46
N ALA A 165 -2.75 27.59 -17.56
CA ALA A 165 -4.00 28.36 -17.71
C ALA A 165 -4.08 29.19 -19.02
N ALA A 166 -2.97 29.33 -19.76
CA ALA A 166 -2.91 29.94 -21.08
C ALA A 166 -3.62 29.14 -22.19
N ASP A 167 -3.85 27.83 -22.03
CA ASP A 167 -4.49 27.01 -23.08
C ASP A 167 -6.03 27.12 -23.10
N VAL A 168 -6.63 27.71 -22.06
CA VAL A 168 -8.09 27.94 -21.96
C VAL A 168 -8.50 29.31 -22.54
N ALA A 169 -7.54 30.19 -22.82
CA ALA A 169 -7.79 31.53 -23.32
C ALA A 169 -7.29 31.72 -24.76
N SER A 170 -8.02 31.18 -25.74
CA SER A 170 -8.08 31.85 -27.05
C SER A 170 -9.43 31.60 -27.75
N PRO A 171 -10.20 32.66 -28.04
CA PRO A 171 -11.50 32.58 -28.70
C PRO A 171 -11.33 32.51 -30.22
N ARG A 172 -12.09 31.65 -30.89
CA ARG A 172 -12.35 31.71 -32.33
C ARG A 172 -13.85 31.41 -32.50
N GLY A 173 -14.73 32.30 -32.91
CA GLY A 173 -14.50 33.49 -33.73
C GLY A 173 -14.20 33.08 -35.16
N HIS A 174 -15.23 32.61 -35.88
CA HIS A 174 -15.57 32.92 -37.27
C HIS A 174 -17.00 32.45 -37.55
#